data_AF-A0A1G1PH39-F1
#
_entry.id   AF-A0A1G1PH39-F1
#
_cell.length_a   1.000
_cell.length_b   1.000
_cell.length_c   1.000
_cell.angle_alpha   90.00
_cell.angle_beta   90.00
_cell.angle_gamma   90.00
#
_symmetry.space_group_name_H-M   'P 1'
#
loop_
_entity.id
_entity.type
_entity.pdbx_description
1 polymer ?
#
loop_
_entity_poly.entity_id
_entity_poly.type
_entity_poly.pdbx_seq_one_letter_code
_entity_poly.pdbx_strand_id
1 'polypeptide(L)'
;MSPTPKTPTSHKLQAPYAVVATGGKQYVVRQGSVLTVEKLAGEQGGQVTLSSVLALHNGTTLSLGRPHVAGAQVVCQVVAQQRAPKVVSYKYKRRKGFHWKKGHRQSVTRLKVLEVSHGV
;
A
#
# COMPACT_ATOMS: atom_id res chain seq x y z
N MET A 1 2.59 -40.41 -27.91
CA MET A 1 2.22 -39.26 -27.06
C MET A 1 3.51 -38.62 -26.57
N SER A 2 3.96 -37.55 -27.22
CA SER A 2 5.10 -36.77 -26.73
C SER A 2 4.67 -36.00 -25.48
N PRO A 3 5.44 -36.03 -24.38
CA PRO A 3 5.20 -35.10 -23.29
C PRO A 3 5.50 -33.70 -23.80
N THR A 4 4.50 -32.82 -23.81
CA THR A 4 4.70 -31.41 -24.09
C THR A 4 5.74 -30.83 -23.12
N PRO A 5 6.70 -30.02 -23.59
CA PRO A 5 7.61 -29.34 -22.67
C PRO A 5 6.78 -28.41 -21.78
N LYS A 6 6.83 -28.61 -20.46
CA LYS A 6 6.28 -27.66 -19.48
C LYS A 6 6.92 -26.31 -19.79
N THR A 7 6.11 -25.34 -20.21
CA THR A 7 6.57 -23.97 -20.42
C THR A 7 7.32 -23.51 -19.16
N PRO A 8 8.58 -23.05 -19.25
CA PRO A 8 9.22 -22.45 -18.09
C PRO A 8 8.36 -21.26 -17.70
N THR A 9 7.67 -21.34 -16.56
CA THR A 9 6.88 -20.25 -16.01
C THR A 9 7.83 -19.07 -15.92
N SER A 10 7.62 -18.09 -16.80
CA SER A 10 8.52 -16.96 -17.01
C SER A 10 8.93 -16.41 -15.65
N HIS A 11 10.22 -16.43 -15.33
CA HIS A 11 10.82 -15.62 -14.28
C HIS A 11 10.61 -14.15 -14.67
N LYS A 12 9.36 -13.66 -14.57
CA LYS A 12 9.03 -12.26 -14.79
C LYS A 12 9.63 -11.52 -13.61
N LEU A 13 10.90 -11.15 -13.81
CA LEU A 13 11.67 -10.11 -13.15
C LEU A 13 11.39 -10.06 -11.65
N GLN A 14 12.28 -10.67 -10.87
CA GLN A 14 12.44 -10.41 -9.45
C GLN A 14 12.84 -8.94 -9.25
N ALA A 15 11.92 -8.03 -9.50
CA ALA A 15 12.11 -6.62 -9.25
C ALA A 15 11.99 -6.40 -7.74
N PRO A 16 12.88 -5.58 -7.15
CA PRO A 16 12.89 -5.36 -5.72
C PRO A 16 11.55 -4.78 -5.24
N TYR A 17 11.06 -5.30 -4.13
CA TYR A 17 9.80 -4.86 -3.52
C TYR A 17 9.90 -4.88 -2.00
N ALA A 18 9.10 -4.04 -1.35
CA ALA A 18 8.94 -4.02 0.09
C ALA A 18 7.47 -4.28 0.46
N VAL A 19 7.24 -4.81 1.66
CA VAL A 19 5.92 -4.88 2.27
C VAL A 19 5.89 -3.92 3.44
N VAL A 20 5.05 -2.89 3.35
CA VAL A 20 4.97 -1.82 4.35
C VAL A 20 3.63 -1.88 5.05
N ALA A 21 3.65 -1.74 6.37
CA ALA A 21 2.46 -1.59 7.19
C ALA A 21 2.19 -0.11 7.47
N THR A 22 1.01 0.39 7.10
CA THR A 22 0.59 1.76 7.41
C THR A 22 -0.93 1.86 7.50
N GLY A 23 -1.46 2.66 8.42
CA GLY A 23 -2.90 2.79 8.65
C GLY A 23 -3.61 1.45 8.91
N GLY A 24 -2.94 0.53 9.62
CA GLY A 24 -3.45 -0.81 9.89
C GLY A 24 -3.53 -1.76 8.69
N LYS A 25 -3.00 -1.38 7.52
CA LYS A 25 -3.01 -2.18 6.28
C LYS A 25 -1.60 -2.46 5.80
N GLN A 26 -1.44 -3.56 5.07
CA GLN A 26 -0.16 -3.94 4.45
C GLN A 26 -0.21 -3.71 2.95
N TYR A 27 0.84 -3.11 2.40
CA TYR A 27 0.96 -2.78 0.99
C TYR A 27 2.26 -3.33 0.42
N VAL A 28 2.18 -3.96 -0.75
CA VAL A 28 3.35 -4.29 -1.55
C VAL A 28 3.72 -3.07 -2.35
N VAL A 29 4.95 -2.60 -2.18
CA VAL A 29 5.45 -1.37 -2.80
C VAL A 29 6.72 -1.65 -3.59
N ARG A 30 6.86 -0.94 -4.70
CA ARG A 30 8.07 -0.91 -5.53
C ARG A 30 8.46 0.53 -5.77
N GLN A 31 9.71 0.76 -6.12
CA GLN A 31 10.17 2.10 -6.51
C GLN A 31 9.28 2.66 -7.64
N GLY A 32 8.87 3.92 -7.52
CA GLY A 32 7.99 4.60 -8.47
C GLY A 32 6.50 4.27 -8.35
N SER A 33 6.10 3.31 -7.51
CA SER A 33 4.69 2.96 -7.30
C SER A 33 3.93 4.08 -6.59
N VAL A 34 2.65 4.22 -6.92
CA VAL A 34 1.73 5.15 -6.24
C VAL A 34 0.78 4.36 -5.35
N LEU A 35 0.74 4.70 -4.07
CA LEU A 35 -0.09 4.06 -3.06
C LEU A 35 -1.06 5.06 -2.44
N THR A 36 -2.29 4.61 -2.18
CA THR A 36 -3.30 5.41 -1.47
C THR A 36 -3.47 4.84 -0.08
N VAL A 37 -3.15 5.65 0.92
CA VAL A 37 -3.16 5.28 2.33
C VAL A 37 -4.10 6.17 3.12
N GLU A 38 -4.27 5.83 4.39
CA GLU A 38 -4.98 6.68 5.34
C GLU A 38 -4.34 8.08 5.44
N LYS A 39 -5.06 9.00 6.06
CA LYS A 39 -4.60 10.38 6.21
C LYS A 39 -3.32 10.40 7.06
N LEU A 40 -2.22 10.81 6.45
CA LEU A 40 -0.94 11.09 7.11
C LEU A 40 -0.74 12.61 7.26
N ALA A 41 -0.04 13.01 8.32
CA ALA A 41 0.39 14.39 8.50
C ALA A 41 1.52 14.73 7.50
N GLY A 42 1.45 15.90 6.88
CA GLY A 42 2.39 16.36 5.86
C GLY A 42 1.68 17.21 4.80
N GLU A 43 2.42 18.03 4.07
CA GLU A 43 1.91 18.83 2.97
C GLU A 43 2.12 18.13 1.63
N GLN A 44 1.43 18.61 0.58
CA GLN A 44 1.68 18.14 -0.78
C GLN A 44 3.14 18.44 -1.18
N GLY A 45 3.82 17.46 -1.77
CA GLY A 45 5.25 17.55 -2.10
C GLY A 45 6.18 17.18 -0.95
N GLY A 46 5.68 17.09 0.28
CA GLY A 46 6.46 16.68 1.45
C GLY A 46 6.95 15.23 1.38
N GLN A 47 8.05 14.97 2.05
CA GLN A 47 8.65 13.63 2.15
C GLN A 47 8.15 12.94 3.42
N VAL A 48 7.78 11.67 3.30
CA VAL A 48 7.28 10.83 4.40
C VAL A 48 8.06 9.52 4.39
N THR A 49 8.70 9.22 5.52
CA THR A 49 9.45 7.98 5.71
C THR A 49 8.58 6.97 6.45
N LEU A 50 8.42 5.79 5.88
CA LEU A 50 7.70 4.67 6.48
C LEU A 50 8.73 3.69 7.07
N SER A 51 8.80 3.64 8.41
CA SER A 51 9.70 2.76 9.17
C SER A 51 9.14 1.34 9.39
N SER A 52 7.83 1.18 9.32
CA SER A 52 7.17 -0.12 9.53
C SER A 52 7.23 -1.01 8.29
N VAL A 53 8.42 -1.55 8.01
CA VAL A 53 8.65 -2.50 6.91
C VAL A 53 8.65 -3.92 7.44
N LEU A 54 7.80 -4.78 6.87
CA LEU A 54 7.61 -6.17 7.30
C LEU A 54 8.48 -7.15 6.50
N ALA A 55 8.68 -6.87 5.21
CA ALA A 55 9.48 -7.69 4.33
C ALA A 55 10.16 -6.83 3.28
N LEU A 56 11.36 -7.24 2.88
CA LEU A 56 12.10 -6.65 1.77
C LEU A 56 12.65 -7.76 0.88
N HIS A 57 12.47 -7.59 -0.42
CA HIS A 57 13.05 -8.44 -1.43
C HIS A 57 13.96 -7.60 -2.32
N ASN A 58 15.24 -7.95 -2.40
CA ASN A 58 16.24 -7.23 -3.21
C ASN A 58 16.35 -7.78 -4.65
N GLY A 59 15.43 -8.66 -5.04
CA GLY A 59 15.46 -9.36 -6.31
C GLY A 59 16.17 -10.72 -6.25
N THR A 60 16.98 -10.97 -5.22
CA THR A 60 17.65 -12.27 -5.01
C THR A 60 17.29 -12.86 -3.66
N THR A 61 17.47 -12.08 -2.59
CA THR A 61 17.20 -12.49 -1.21
C THR A 61 15.90 -11.87 -0.70
N LEU A 62 15.20 -12.61 0.18
CA LEU A 62 14.01 -12.16 0.89
C LEU A 62 14.33 -12.03 2.38
N SER A 63 14.31 -10.80 2.88
CA SER A 63 14.46 -10.48 4.29
C SER A 63 13.09 -10.36 4.93
N LEU A 64 12.77 -11.25 5.88
CA LEU A 64 11.52 -11.24 6.62
C LEU A 64 11.73 -10.72 8.05
N GLY A 65 10.96 -9.71 8.43
CA GLY A 65 10.99 -9.14 9.76
C GLY A 65 10.29 -10.01 10.81
N ARG A 66 10.78 -9.96 12.05
CA ARG A 66 10.13 -10.54 13.23
C ARG A 66 10.16 -9.52 14.37
N PRO A 67 9.25 -8.52 14.45
CA PRO A 67 8.06 -8.21 13.62
C PRO A 67 8.31 -7.22 12.46
N HIS A 68 9.44 -6.50 12.46
CA HIS A 68 9.86 -5.58 11.40
C HIS A 68 11.29 -5.92 10.96
N VAL A 69 11.67 -5.51 9.76
CA VAL A 69 13.06 -5.62 9.29
C VAL A 69 13.84 -4.44 9.89
N ALA A 70 14.86 -4.71 10.69
CA ALA A 70 15.68 -3.67 11.31
C ALA A 70 16.39 -2.82 10.24
N GLY A 71 16.40 -1.50 10.40
CA GLY A 71 17.06 -0.56 9.47
C GLY A 71 16.38 -0.37 8.12
N ALA A 72 15.30 -1.09 7.82
CA ALA A 72 14.52 -0.93 6.60
C ALA A 72 13.68 0.34 6.63
N GLN A 73 13.77 1.15 5.56
CA GLN A 73 12.96 2.36 5.44
C GLN A 73 12.45 2.52 4.02
N VAL A 74 11.20 2.94 3.87
CA VAL A 74 10.63 3.30 2.58
C VAL A 74 10.37 4.80 2.56
N VAL A 75 11.06 5.49 1.66
CA VAL A 75 10.93 6.93 1.47
C VAL A 75 9.89 7.19 0.41
N CYS A 76 8.88 7.95 0.78
CA CYS A 76 7.76 8.32 -0.07
C CYS A 76 7.64 9.85 -0.18
N GLN A 77 7.04 10.32 -1.27
CA GLN A 77 6.61 11.69 -1.45
C GLN A 77 5.09 11.78 -1.45
N VAL A 78 4.52 12.80 -0.79
CA VAL A 78 3.09 13.10 -0.84
C VAL A 78 2.74 13.72 -2.19
N VAL A 79 2.03 12.96 -3.02
CA VAL A 79 1.55 13.45 -4.32
C VAL A 79 0.34 14.35 -4.14
N ALA A 80 -0.60 13.94 -3.30
CA ALA A 80 -1.83 14.68 -3.05
C ALA A 80 -2.52 14.22 -1.75
N GLN A 81 -3.21 15.13 -1.09
CA GLN A 81 -4.20 14.81 -0.06
C GLN A 81 -5.60 15.04 -0.63
N GLN A 82 -6.42 14.00 -0.64
CA GLN A 82 -7.74 14.07 -1.27
C GLN A 82 -8.80 13.35 -0.46
N ARG A 83 -10.06 13.60 -0.83
CA ARG A 83 -11.21 12.86 -0.31
C ARG A 83 -11.50 11.71 -1.28
N ALA A 84 -11.59 10.50 -0.76
CA ALA A 84 -12.04 9.33 -1.49
C ALA A 84 -13.48 9.54 -2.04
N PRO A 85 -13.89 8.74 -3.04
CA PRO A 85 -15.25 8.75 -3.54
C PRO A 85 -16.28 8.66 -2.40
N LYS A 86 -17.41 9.39 -2.56
CA LYS A 86 -18.47 9.41 -1.54
C LYS A 86 -19.10 8.03 -1.43
N VAL A 87 -18.95 7.41 -0.27
CA VAL A 87 -19.70 6.20 0.09
C VAL A 87 -20.99 6.64 0.77
N VAL A 88 -22.12 6.08 0.36
CA VAL A 88 -23.44 6.42 0.93
C VAL A 88 -23.91 5.26 1.80
N SER A 89 -24.06 5.50 3.10
CA SER A 89 -24.75 4.60 3.99
C SER A 89 -26.24 4.93 3.96
N TYR A 90 -27.05 3.98 3.51
CA TYR A 90 -28.51 4.09 3.52
C TYR A 90 -29.08 3.04 4.46
N LYS A 91 -29.89 3.47 5.42
CA LYS A 91 -30.63 2.62 6.34
C LYS A 91 -32.12 2.81 6.09
N TYR A 92 -32.85 1.71 5.98
CA TYR A 92 -34.29 1.73 5.76
C TYR A 92 -34.94 0.68 6.64
N LYS A 93 -36.05 1.02 7.31
CA LYS A 93 -36.89 0.06 8.04
C LYS A 93 -38.30 0.08 7.46
N ARG A 94 -38.72 -1.06 6.91
CA ARG A 94 -40.03 -1.24 6.28
C ARG A 94 -41.17 -0.92 7.27
N ARG A 95 -42.21 -0.20 6.82
CA ARG A 95 -43.43 0.13 7.58
C ARG A 95 -43.19 0.90 8.90
N LYS A 96 -42.00 1.46 9.12
CA LYS A 96 -41.68 2.28 10.30
C LYS A 96 -41.49 3.77 9.96
N GLY A 97 -41.71 4.16 8.69
CA GLY A 97 -41.39 5.51 8.19
C GLY A 97 -39.90 5.87 8.21
N PHE A 98 -39.05 4.99 8.76
CA PHE A 98 -37.64 5.26 8.99
C PHE A 98 -36.81 4.99 7.74
N HIS A 99 -36.21 6.05 7.23
CA HIS A 99 -35.16 6.03 6.22
C HIS A 99 -34.09 7.05 6.62
N TRP A 100 -32.82 6.70 6.43
CA TRP A 100 -31.70 7.55 6.77
C TRP A 100 -30.59 7.39 5.74
N LYS A 101 -30.11 8.51 5.21
CA LYS A 101 -29.05 8.55 4.19
C LYS A 101 -27.92 9.42 4.70
N LYS A 102 -26.75 8.84 4.95
CA LYS A 102 -25.54 9.58 5.33
C LYS A 102 -24.43 9.30 4.33
N GLY A 103 -23.82 10.37 3.83
CA GLY A 103 -22.60 10.27 3.04
C GLY A 103 -21.36 10.26 3.93
N HIS A 104 -20.37 9.45 3.56
CA HIS A 104 -19.02 9.50 4.09
C HIS A 104 -18.01 9.70 2.96
N ARG A 105 -17.01 10.56 3.18
CA ARG A 105 -15.87 10.74 2.28
C ARG A 105 -14.60 10.62 3.12
N GLN A 106 -13.92 9.50 2.98
CA GLN A 106 -12.69 9.25 3.73
C GLN A 106 -11.58 10.17 3.22
N SER A 107 -10.85 10.82 4.12
CA SER A 107 -9.63 11.53 3.75
C SER A 107 -8.50 10.51 3.52
N VAL A 108 -7.84 10.61 2.38
CA VAL A 108 -6.77 9.70 1.96
C VAL A 108 -5.58 10.49 1.46
N THR A 109 -4.39 9.94 1.67
CA THR A 109 -3.14 10.50 1.18
C THR A 109 -2.62 9.62 0.05
N ARG A 110 -2.30 10.22 -1.09
CA ARG A 110 -1.58 9.55 -2.18
C ARG A 110 -0.09 9.78 -1.98
N LEU A 111 0.65 8.68 -1.89
CA LEU A 111 2.09 8.67 -1.78
C LEU A 111 2.71 8.06 -3.05
N LYS A 112 3.84 8.59 -3.49
CA LYS A 112 4.70 7.99 -4.50
C LYS A 112 5.97 7.50 -3.84
N VAL A 113 6.34 6.25 -4.08
CA VAL A 113 7.55 5.66 -3.52
C VAL A 113 8.75 6.20 -4.29
N LEU A 114 9.68 6.84 -3.60
CA LEU A 114 10.92 7.37 -4.18
C LEU A 114 12.04 6.33 -4.08
N GLU A 115 12.21 5.77 -2.88
CA GLU A 115 13.33 4.90 -2.57
C GLU A 115 12.94 3.85 -1.52
N VAL A 116 13.53 2.67 -1.66
CA VAL A 116 13.41 1.57 -0.71
C VAL A 116 14.83 1.31 -0.19
N SER A 117 15.09 1.70 1.05
CA SER A 117 16.38 1.49 1.71
C SER A 117 16.39 0.14 2.42
N HIS A 118 17.46 -0.63 2.19
CA HIS A 118 17.76 -1.86 2.91
C HIS A 118 18.71 -1.51 4.05
N GLY A 119 18.27 -1.66 5.29
CA GLY A 119 19.18 -1.64 6.44
C GLY A 119 20.11 -2.84 6.37
N VAL A 120 21.41 -2.59 6.54
CA VAL A 120 22.46 -3.62 6.67
C VAL A 120 22.24 -4.43 7.94
#